data_AF-A0A3M1E7C7-F1
#
_entry.id   AF-A0A3M1E7C7-F1
#
_cell.length_a   1.000
_cell.length_b   1.000
_cell.length_c   1.000
_cell.angle_alpha   90.00
_cell.angle_beta   90.00
_cell.angle_gamma   90.00
#
_symmetry.space_group_name_H-M   'P 1'
#
loop_
_entity.id
_entity.type
_entity.pdbx_description
1 polymer ?
#
loop_
_entity_poly.entity_id
_entity_poly.type
_entity_poly.pdbx_seq_one_letter_code
_entity_poly.pdbx_strand_id
1 'polypeptide(L)'
;LITKADLPPTWNPREVLPAGTDPLLISARTGQGVDDLAEALLHEVGVSPSPKFEPAPFTPRQREVLERAKAALGLDPHRAADLLLRNGVGEQITE
;
A
#
# COMPACT_ATOMS: atom_id res chain seq x y z
N LEU A 1 -6.30 -4.16 -14.98
CA LEU A 1 -5.43 -4.69 -13.92
C LEU A 1 -4.57 -5.81 -14.48
N ILE A 2 -3.25 -5.79 -14.24
CA ILE A 2 -2.33 -6.87 -14.61
C ILE A 2 -1.66 -7.40 -13.34
N THR A 3 -1.88 -8.68 -13.06
CA THR A 3 -1.32 -9.37 -11.89
C THR A 3 0.01 -10.05 -12.22
N LYS A 4 0.82 -10.33 -11.19
CA LYS A 4 2.15 -10.97 -11.29
C LYS A 4 3.17 -10.07 -12.00
N ALA A 5 3.13 -8.78 -11.71
CA ALA A 5 4.06 -7.80 -12.28
C ALA A 5 5.54 -8.04 -11.91
N ASP A 6 5.81 -8.90 -10.93
CA ASP A 6 7.15 -9.36 -10.55
C ASP A 6 7.77 -10.37 -11.53
N LEU A 7 7.00 -10.88 -12.49
CA LEU A 7 7.47 -11.84 -13.48
C LEU A 7 7.71 -11.16 -14.85
N PRO A 8 8.60 -11.73 -15.69
CA PRO A 8 8.75 -11.28 -17.06
C PRO A 8 7.41 -11.33 -17.80
N PRO A 9 7.05 -10.27 -18.55
CA PRO A 9 5.78 -10.22 -19.26
C PRO A 9 5.76 -11.28 -20.37
N THR A 10 4.69 -12.06 -20.42
CA THR A 10 4.45 -13.04 -21.50
C THR A 10 3.73 -12.43 -22.70
N TRP A 11 3.23 -11.19 -22.57
CA TRP A 11 2.52 -10.44 -23.58
C TRP A 11 2.68 -8.93 -23.35
N ASN A 12 2.47 -8.12 -24.38
CA ASN A 12 2.58 -6.67 -24.31
C ASN A 12 1.21 -6.02 -24.05
N PRO A 13 1.00 -5.31 -22.93
CA PRO A 13 -0.29 -4.71 -22.59
C PRO A 13 -0.86 -3.74 -23.63
N ARG A 14 0.02 -3.03 -24.35
CA ARG A 14 -0.37 -2.05 -25.36
C ARG A 14 -1.04 -2.66 -26.58
N GLU A 15 -0.90 -3.96 -26.80
CA GLU A 15 -1.49 -4.66 -27.95
C GLU A 15 -2.92 -5.14 -27.69
N VAL A 16 -3.33 -5.20 -26.42
CA VAL A 16 -4.58 -5.87 -26.00
C VAL A 16 -5.55 -4.94 -25.29
N LEU A 17 -5.03 -3.86 -24.70
CA LEU A 17 -5.85 -2.87 -24.03
C LEU A 17 -6.31 -1.78 -25.00
N PRO A 18 -7.50 -1.19 -24.79
CA PRO A 18 -7.94 -0.03 -25.57
C PRO A 18 -6.93 1.11 -25.51
N ALA A 19 -6.80 1.86 -26.61
CA ALA A 19 -5.92 3.02 -26.67
C ALA A 19 -6.23 4.01 -25.54
N GLY A 20 -5.19 4.50 -24.87
CA GLY A 20 -5.32 5.40 -23.71
C GLY A 20 -5.62 4.71 -22.38
N THR A 21 -5.67 3.38 -22.34
CA THR A 21 -5.80 2.64 -21.07
C THR A 21 -4.43 2.38 -20.47
N ASP A 22 -4.16 2.97 -19.31
CA ASP A 22 -2.98 2.63 -18.51
C ASP A 22 -3.31 1.50 -17.53
N PRO A 23 -2.72 0.30 -17.69
CA PRO A 23 -2.99 -0.79 -16.78
C PRO A 23 -2.29 -0.58 -15.45
N LEU A 24 -3.05 -0.74 -14.37
CA LEU A 24 -2.47 -0.92 -13.04
C LEU A 24 -1.71 -2.26 -12.96
N LEU A 25 -0.44 -2.21 -12.56
CA LEU A 25 0.43 -3.38 -12.39
C LEU A 25 0.52 -3.78 -10.92
N ILE A 26 0.25 -5.05 -10.59
CA ILE A 26 0.28 -5.54 -9.22
C ILE A 26 1.09 -6.84 -9.10
N SER A 27 1.90 -6.92 -8.05
CA SER A 27 2.45 -8.19 -7.55
C SER A 27 1.90 -8.49 -6.16
N ALA A 28 1.06 -9.52 -6.08
CA ALA A 28 0.59 -10.03 -4.79
C ALA A 28 1.72 -10.64 -3.95
N ARG A 29 2.84 -11.05 -4.58
CA ARG A 29 4.00 -11.63 -3.89
C ARG A 29 4.79 -10.57 -3.15
N THR A 30 5.05 -9.43 -3.79
CA THR A 30 5.88 -8.36 -3.21
C THR A 30 5.05 -7.25 -2.56
N GLY A 31 3.74 -7.22 -2.79
CA GLY A 31 2.86 -6.13 -2.37
C GLY A 31 2.93 -4.90 -3.29
N GLN A 32 3.73 -4.95 -4.36
CA GLN A 32 3.85 -3.83 -5.31
C GLN A 32 2.50 -3.51 -5.97
N GLY A 33 2.15 -2.23 -6.01
CA GLY A 33 0.94 -1.72 -6.68
C GLY A 33 -0.36 -1.94 -5.89
N VAL A 34 -0.29 -2.49 -4.67
CA VAL A 34 -1.48 -2.68 -3.82
C VAL A 34 -2.03 -1.36 -3.31
N ASP A 35 -1.16 -0.41 -2.94
CA ASP A 35 -1.58 0.92 -2.51
C ASP A 35 -2.24 1.70 -3.65
N ASP A 36 -1.65 1.64 -4.85
CA ASP A 36 -2.20 2.26 -6.05
C ASP A 36 -3.56 1.63 -6.43
N LEU A 37 -3.74 0.32 -6.22
CA LEU A 37 -5.03 -0.35 -6.40
C LEU A 37 -6.06 0.16 -5.40
N ALA A 38 -5.69 0.29 -4.13
CA ALA A 38 -6.58 0.78 -3.09
C ALA A 38 -7.03 2.21 -3.42
N GLU A 39 -6.10 3.09 -3.84
CA GLU A 39 -6.41 4.45 -4.26
C GLU A 39 -7.35 4.48 -5.48
N ALA A 40 -7.08 3.66 -6.50
CA ALA A 40 -7.94 3.57 -7.68
C ALA A 40 -9.36 3.07 -7.36
N LEU A 41 -9.49 2.09 -6.45
CA LEU A 41 -10.78 1.59 -5.99
C LEU A 41 -11.55 2.65 -5.20
N LEU A 42 -10.88 3.35 -4.28
CA LEU A 42 -11.49 4.44 -3.50
C LEU A 42 -12.01 5.55 -4.41
N HIS A 43 -11.20 5.95 -5.40
CA HIS A 43 -11.60 6.91 -6.41
C HIS A 43 -12.85 6.46 -7.18
N GLU A 44 -12.88 5.21 -7.64
CA GLU A 44 -14.00 4.66 -8.40
C GLU A 44 -15.32 4.65 -7.60
N VAL A 45 -15.26 4.37 -6.28
CA VAL A 45 -16.45 4.39 -5.42
C VAL A 45 -16.82 5.79 -4.91
N GLY A 46 -16.14 6.83 -5.39
CA GLY A 46 -16.40 8.23 -5.00
C GLY A 46 -15.93 8.57 -3.58
N VAL A 47 -15.09 7.75 -2.97
CA VAL A 47 -14.44 8.06 -1.70
C VAL A 47 -13.13 8.78 -2.03
N SER A 48 -13.05 10.06 -1.66
CA SER A 48 -11.80 10.79 -1.81
C SER A 48 -10.72 10.10 -0.97
N PRO A 49 -9.57 9.72 -1.54
CA PRO A 49 -8.49 9.15 -0.76
C PRO A 49 -8.14 10.14 0.36
N SER A 50 -7.87 9.62 1.56
CA SER A 50 -7.40 10.47 2.66
C SER A 50 -6.26 11.35 2.15
N PRO A 51 -6.23 12.64 2.51
CA PRO A 51 -5.20 13.55 2.02
C PRO A 51 -3.84 12.90 2.23
N LYS A 52 -3.03 12.85 1.16
CA LYS A 52 -1.65 12.36 1.23
C LYS A 52 -0.88 13.32 2.12
N PHE A 53 -0.83 13.02 3.41
CA PHE A 53 -0.02 13.78 4.34
C PHE A 53 1.44 13.58 3.93
N GLU A 54 2.18 14.67 3.81
CA GLU A 54 3.62 14.56 3.70
C GLU A 54 4.14 13.79 4.91
N PRO A 55 4.96 12.74 4.70
CA PRO A 55 5.53 12.00 5.82
C PRO A 55 6.26 12.96 6.75
N ALA A 56 5.82 13.03 8.01
CA ALA A 56 6.50 13.85 9.00
C ALA A 56 7.95 13.37 9.16
N PRO A 57 8.95 14.27 9.17
CA PRO A 57 10.33 13.86 9.37
C PRO A 57 10.50 13.21 10.73
N PHE A 58 10.93 11.95 10.74
CA PHE A 58 11.27 11.25 11.98
C PHE A 58 12.54 11.83 12.59
N THR A 59 12.52 12.07 13.90
CA THR A 59 13.73 12.32 14.69
C THR A 59 14.66 11.09 14.66
N PRO A 60 15.98 11.25 14.90
CA PRO A 60 16.92 10.12 14.96
C PRO A 60 16.47 9.02 15.93
N ARG A 61 15.97 9.41 17.12
CA ARG A 61 15.47 8.48 18.13
C ARG A 61 14.25 7.69 17.65
N GLN A 62 13.30 8.32 16.95
CA GLN A 62 12.13 7.63 16.40
C GLN A 62 12.55 6.60 15.34
N ARG A 63 13.50 6.96 14.48
CA ARG A 63 14.04 6.05 13.46
C ARG A 63 14.68 4.81 14.10
N GLU A 64 15.50 4.98 15.13
CA GLU A 64 16.12 3.86 15.86
C GLU A 64 15.11 2.93 16.55
N VAL A 65 13.99 3.47 17.05
CA VAL A 65 12.92 2.67 17.64
C VAL A 65 12.18 1.88 16.56
N LEU A 66 11.86 2.51 15.42
CA LEU A 66 11.15 1.86 14.32
C LEU A 66 11.99 0.74 13.68
N GLU A 67 13.29 0.95 13.47
CA GLU A 67 14.16 -0.11 12.92
C GLU A 67 14.30 -1.29 13.89
N ARG A 68 14.36 -1.04 15.20
CA ARG A 68 14.33 -2.13 16.21
C ARG A 68 12.99 -2.87 16.21
N ALA A 69 11.88 -2.15 16.12
CA ALA A 69 10.55 -2.75 16.02
C ALA A 69 10.43 -3.61 14.75
N LYS A 70 10.89 -3.09 13.61
CA LYS A 70 10.93 -3.81 12.33
C LYS A 70 11.75 -5.10 12.43
N ALA A 71 12.94 -5.03 13.03
CA ALA A 71 13.78 -6.21 13.25
C ALA A 71 13.13 -7.24 14.20
N ALA A 72 12.48 -6.77 15.27
CA ALA A 72 11.81 -7.63 16.25
C ALA A 72 10.52 -8.27 15.70
N LEU A 73 9.83 -7.60 14.79
CA LEU A 73 8.59 -8.08 14.20
C LEU A 73 8.79 -9.20 13.17
N GLY A 74 10.01 -9.41 12.66
CA GLY A 74 10.39 -10.63 11.92
C GLY A 74 9.41 -11.07 10.82
N LEU A 75 8.70 -10.10 10.22
CA LEU A 75 7.62 -10.19 9.22
C LEU A 75 6.89 -11.54 9.12
N ASP A 76 5.98 -11.79 10.07
CA ASP A 76 4.66 -12.31 9.69
C ASP A 76 3.76 -11.09 9.37
N PRO A 77 3.46 -10.83 8.08
CA PRO A 77 2.63 -9.69 7.67
C PRO A 77 1.27 -9.66 8.37
N HIS A 78 0.71 -10.83 8.69
CA HIS A 78 -0.57 -10.94 9.39
C HIS A 78 -0.47 -10.43 10.84
N ARG A 79 0.67 -10.67 11.49
CA ARG A 79 0.91 -10.27 12.88
C ARG A 79 1.19 -8.77 13.00
N ALA A 80 1.84 -8.17 12.00
CA ALA A 80 2.06 -6.73 11.94
C ALA A 80 0.74 -5.97 11.71
N ALA A 81 -0.12 -6.45 10.80
CA ALA A 81 -1.43 -5.86 10.55
C ALA A 81 -2.36 -5.96 11.78
N ASP A 82 -2.35 -7.10 12.48
CA ASP A 82 -3.14 -7.31 13.70
C ASP A 82 -2.69 -6.35 14.83
N LEU A 83 -1.39 -6.08 14.96
CA LEU A 83 -0.89 -5.09 15.92
C LEU A 83 -1.28 -3.65 15.58
N LEU A 84 -1.33 -3.28 14.29
CA LEU A 84 -1.74 -1.93 13.87
C LEU A 84 -3.24 -1.71 14.08
N LEU A 85 -4.07 -2.73 13.81
CA LEU A 85 -5.52 -2.68 14.04
C LEU A 85 -5.86 -2.66 15.54
N ARG A 86 -5.12 -3.40 16.37
CA ARG A 86 -5.32 -3.43 17.83
C ARG A 86 -4.88 -2.16 18.56
N ASN A 87 -3.89 -1.44 18.01
CA ASN A 87 -3.38 -0.21 18.62
C ASN A 87 -4.00 1.08 18.03
N GLY A 88 -5.06 0.93 17.22
CA GLY A 88 -6.09 1.96 17.03
C GLY A 88 -5.60 3.37 16.69
N VAL A 89 -5.33 3.63 15.41
CA VAL A 89 -5.62 4.96 14.81
C VAL A 89 -7.14 5.03 14.58
N GLY A 90 -7.89 4.93 15.66
CA GLY A 90 -9.35 4.78 15.67
C GLY A 90 -9.99 5.37 16.92
N GLU A 91 -9.33 6.32 17.58
CA GLU A 91 -10.01 7.17 18.55
C GLU A 91 -10.79 8.26 17.79
N GLN A 92 -12.10 8.16 17.98
CA GLN A 92 -13.13 9.07 17.51
C GLN A 92 -12.84 10.49 18.01
N ILE A 93 -12.68 11.45 17.09
CA ILE A 93 -12.85 12.87 17.42
C ILE A 93 -14.36 13.13 17.32
N THR A 94 -15.03 13.04 18.46
CA THR A 94 -16.35 13.64 18.69
C THR A 94 -16.15 14.89 19.52
N GLU A 95 -16.36 16.06 18.91
CA GLU A 95 -16.92 17.27 19.54
C GLU A 95 -17.83 17.97 18.54
#